data_AF-A0A6J4Q8W9-F1
#
_entry.id   AF-A0A6J4Q8W9-F1
#
_cell.length_a   1.000
_cell.length_b   1.000
_cell.length_c   1.000
_cell.angle_alpha   90.00
_cell.angle_beta   90.00
_cell.angle_gamma   90.00
#
_symmetry.space_group_name_H-M   'P 1'
#
loop_
_entity.id
_entity.type
_entity.pdbx_description
1 polymer ?
#
loop_
_entity_poly.entity_id
_entity_poly.type
_entity_poly.pdbx_seq_one_letter_code
_entity_poly.pdbx_strand_id
1 'polypeptide(L)'
;MAGSHSLGYEFAREEEARHQAKELDRCFTQEELLALRLYRIRWNNNYLVEAAFAEDVPASRIADARALLGEAGVAVHADDLEDYKRATEGGTLPGWLRRFFGGS
;
A
#
# COMPACT_ATOMS: atom_id res chain seq x y z
N MET A 1 13.53 -16.39 -7.72
CA MET A 1 12.63 -15.90 -6.65
C MET A 1 12.11 -14.58 -7.17
N ALA A 2 10.84 -14.54 -7.57
CA ALA A 2 10.24 -13.42 -8.32
C ALA A 2 9.94 -12.27 -7.35
N GLY A 3 10.39 -11.07 -7.67
CA GLY A 3 10.42 -9.93 -6.75
C GLY A 3 9.25 -9.01 -7.03
N SER A 4 8.12 -9.22 -6.35
CA SER A 4 7.01 -8.26 -6.39
C SER A 4 7.47 -6.92 -5.80
N HIS A 5 7.35 -5.83 -6.56
CA HIS A 5 7.69 -4.49 -6.07
C HIS A 5 6.56 -3.96 -5.19
N SER A 6 6.70 -4.15 -3.88
CA SER A 6 5.79 -3.60 -2.89
C SER A 6 6.30 -2.25 -2.39
N LEU A 7 5.45 -1.23 -2.42
CA LEU A 7 5.69 0.09 -1.84
C LEU A 7 4.86 0.26 -0.57
N GLY A 8 5.51 0.70 0.50
CA GLY A 8 4.88 1.02 1.78
C GLY A 8 4.99 2.50 2.08
N TYR A 9 3.89 3.16 2.45
CA TYR A 9 3.92 4.54 2.91
C TYR A 9 3.07 4.73 4.15
N GLU A 10 3.65 5.36 5.18
CA GLU A 10 3.00 5.69 6.43
C GLU A 10 2.38 7.10 6.36
N PHE A 11 1.18 7.23 6.91
CA PHE A 11 0.40 8.46 6.98
C PHE A 11 -0.06 8.68 8.43
N ALA A 12 -0.02 9.94 8.87
CA ALA A 12 -0.50 10.29 10.21
C ALA A 12 -2.04 10.29 10.32
N ARG A 13 -2.75 10.49 9.20
CA ARG A 13 -4.22 10.59 9.15
C ARG A 13 -4.84 9.57 8.21
N GLU A 14 -6.00 9.06 8.61
CA GLU A 14 -6.76 8.10 7.80
C GLU A 14 -7.21 8.70 6.46
N GLU A 15 -7.65 9.95 6.49
CA GLU A 15 -8.19 10.64 5.31
C GLU A 15 -7.12 10.80 4.22
N GLU A 16 -5.90 11.14 4.60
CA GLU A 16 -4.76 11.28 3.67
C GLU A 16 -4.37 9.92 3.08
N ALA A 17 -4.27 8.90 3.93
CA ALA A 17 -3.98 7.54 3.51
C ALA A 17 -5.04 6.99 2.54
N ARG A 18 -6.32 7.23 2.83
CA ARG A 18 -7.44 6.86 1.95
C ARG A 18 -7.43 7.64 0.64
N HIS A 19 -7.15 8.93 0.69
CA HIS A 19 -7.07 9.77 -0.50
C HIS A 19 -6.00 9.24 -1.43
N GLN A 20 -4.77 9.06 -0.96
CA GLN A 20 -3.67 8.60 -1.80
C GLN A 20 -3.84 7.16 -2.31
N ALA A 21 -4.40 6.27 -1.48
CA ALA A 21 -4.78 4.93 -1.95
C ALA A 21 -5.79 5.00 -3.11
N LYS A 22 -6.80 5.86 -3.00
CA LYS A 22 -7.81 6.04 -4.05
C LYS A 22 -7.23 6.65 -5.33
N GLU A 23 -6.32 7.61 -5.20
CA GLU A 23 -5.64 8.20 -6.36
C GLU A 23 -4.73 7.17 -7.04
N LEU A 24 -4.05 6.28 -6.30
CA LEU A 24 -3.35 5.13 -6.90
C LEU A 24 -4.28 4.19 -7.66
N ASP A 25 -5.42 3.78 -7.08
CA ASP A 25 -6.38 2.91 -7.78
C ASP A 25 -6.96 3.56 -9.06
N ARG A 26 -6.94 4.90 -9.15
CA ARG A 26 -7.34 5.66 -10.34
C ARG A 26 -6.23 5.79 -11.37
N CYS A 27 -4.98 5.97 -10.95
CA CYS A 27 -3.83 6.19 -11.83
C CYS A 27 -3.29 4.89 -12.45
N PHE A 28 -3.52 3.76 -11.79
CA PHE A 28 -2.97 2.45 -12.18
C PHE A 28 -4.08 1.47 -12.54
N THR A 29 -3.82 0.64 -13.55
CA THR A 29 -4.76 -0.42 -13.95
C THR A 29 -4.65 -1.63 -13.02
N GLN A 30 -5.61 -2.56 -13.07
CA GLN A 30 -5.52 -3.84 -12.34
C GLN A 30 -4.33 -4.71 -12.77
N GLU A 31 -3.82 -4.51 -13.99
CA GLU A 31 -2.66 -5.25 -14.51
C GLU A 31 -1.35 -4.70 -13.91
N GLU A 32 -1.33 -3.42 -13.56
CA GLU A 32 -0.17 -2.75 -12.97
C GLU A 32 -0.18 -2.85 -11.44
N LEU A 33 -1.32 -2.56 -10.80
CA LEU A 33 -1.51 -2.56 -9.36
C LEU A 33 -2.23 -3.85 -8.93
N LEU A 34 -1.43 -4.86 -8.61
CA LEU A 34 -1.92 -6.19 -8.25
C LEU A 34 -2.65 -6.21 -6.90
N ALA A 35 -2.19 -5.38 -5.96
CA ALA A 35 -2.87 -5.24 -4.68
C ALA A 35 -2.68 -3.84 -4.09
N LEU A 36 -3.71 -3.38 -3.38
CA LEU A 36 -3.68 -2.15 -2.61
C LEU A 36 -4.33 -2.40 -1.25
N ARG A 37 -3.60 -2.11 -0.18
CA ARG A 37 -4.01 -2.40 1.19
C ARG A 37 -3.77 -1.19 2.06
N LEU A 38 -4.69 -0.94 2.98
CA LEU A 38 -4.54 0.09 4.00
C LEU A 38 -4.69 -0.54 5.38
N TYR A 39 -3.73 -0.28 6.23
CA TYR A 39 -3.65 -0.79 7.58
C TYR A 39 -3.71 0.35 8.59
N ARG A 40 -4.37 0.13 9.72
CA ARG A 40 -4.28 1.02 10.88
C ARG A 40 -3.29 0.42 11.88
N ILE A 41 -2.30 1.21 12.20
CA ILE A 41 -1.16 0.81 12.99
C ILE A 41 -1.47 1.11 14.47
N ARG A 42 -1.59 0.08 15.31
CA ARG A 42 -2.19 0.21 16.66
C ARG A 42 -1.34 1.03 17.66
N TRP A 43 -0.02 0.85 17.65
CA TRP A 43 0.92 1.52 18.55
C TRP A 43 1.04 3.03 18.36
N ASN A 44 1.08 3.53 17.13
CA ASN A 44 1.24 4.96 16.83
C ASN A 44 -0.04 5.62 16.30
N ASN A 45 -1.12 4.85 16.13
CA ASN A 45 -2.38 5.28 15.53
C ASN A 45 -2.26 5.85 14.10
N ASN A 46 -1.13 5.61 13.45
CA ASN A 46 -0.87 5.94 12.05
C ASN A 46 -1.52 4.93 11.10
N TYR A 47 -1.42 5.21 9.81
CA TYR A 47 -1.98 4.42 8.74
C TYR A 47 -0.90 4.03 7.74
N LEU A 48 -0.87 2.77 7.33
CA LEU A 48 0.07 2.28 6.33
C LEU A 48 -0.68 1.94 5.05
N VAL A 49 -0.27 2.51 3.93
CA VAL A 49 -0.70 2.09 2.59
C VAL A 49 0.38 1.19 2.01
N GLU A 50 -0.01 -0.02 1.65
CA GLU A 50 0.80 -0.97 0.88
C GLU A 50 0.23 -1.06 -0.54
N ALA A 51 1.06 -0.77 -1.53
CA ALA A 51 0.76 -0.96 -2.95
C ALA A 51 1.71 -2.00 -3.53
N ALA A 52 1.17 -3.08 -4.09
CA ALA A 52 1.94 -4.13 -4.75
C ALA A 52 1.76 -4.04 -6.26
N PHE A 53 2.88 -3.90 -6.97
CA PHE A 53 2.90 -3.76 -8.42
C PHE A 53 3.33 -5.05 -9.11
N ALA A 54 2.91 -5.23 -10.37
CA ALA A 54 3.39 -6.32 -11.21
C ALA A 54 4.87 -6.13 -11.55
N GLU A 55 5.58 -7.24 -11.80
CA GLU A 55 7.03 -7.24 -12.09
C GLU A 55 7.37 -6.50 -13.40
N ASP A 56 6.43 -6.46 -14.34
CA ASP A 56 6.61 -5.81 -15.64
C ASP A 56 6.33 -4.29 -15.60
N VAL A 57 5.88 -3.76 -14.45
CA VAL A 57 5.60 -2.33 -14.32
C VAL A 57 6.91 -1.54 -14.46
N PRO A 58 6.98 -0.58 -15.41
CA PRO A 58 8.22 0.15 -15.66
C PRO A 58 8.59 1.03 -14.46
N ALA A 59 9.89 1.20 -14.24
CA ALA A 59 10.42 1.97 -13.12
C ALA A 59 9.90 3.42 -13.06
N SER A 60 9.55 4.02 -14.21
CA SER A 60 8.90 5.34 -14.26
C SER A 60 7.53 5.34 -13.58
N ARG A 61 6.71 4.31 -13.82
CA ARG A 61 5.38 4.16 -13.21
C ARG A 61 5.50 3.92 -11.70
N ILE A 62 6.51 3.16 -11.27
CA ILE A 62 6.84 3.02 -9.84
C ILE A 62 7.26 4.37 -9.24
N ALA A 63 8.02 5.19 -9.97
CA ALA A 63 8.41 6.52 -9.52
C ALA A 63 7.21 7.48 -9.40
N ASP A 64 6.25 7.41 -10.33
CA ASP A 64 4.99 8.16 -10.24
C ASP A 64 4.19 7.78 -8.98
N ALA A 65 4.08 6.48 -8.68
CA ALA A 65 3.43 6.00 -7.46
C ALA A 65 4.13 6.50 -6.19
N ARG A 66 5.47 6.50 -6.19
CA ARG A 66 6.28 7.02 -5.08
C ARG A 66 6.12 8.52 -4.89
N ALA A 67 6.02 9.27 -5.99
CA ALA A 67 5.76 10.71 -5.95
C ALA A 67 4.40 10.98 -5.31
N LEU A 68 3.35 10.32 -5.80
CA LEU A 68 1.99 10.47 -5.32
C LEU A 68 1.83 10.12 -3.83
N LEU A 69 2.37 8.97 -3.41
CA LEU A 69 2.34 8.59 -1.99
C LEU A 69 3.20 9.51 -1.12
N GLY A 70 4.32 10.00 -1.67
CA GLY A 70 5.26 10.91 -0.99
C GLY A 70 4.75 12.33 -0.79
N GLU A 71 3.66 12.74 -1.44
CA GLU A 71 3.07 14.08 -1.24
C GLU A 71 2.53 14.27 0.19
N ALA A 72 2.04 13.19 0.82
CA ALA A 72 1.42 13.23 2.15
C ALA A 72 1.89 12.11 3.10
N GLY A 73 2.69 11.18 2.61
CA GLY A 73 3.16 10.02 3.36
C GLY A 73 4.68 9.91 3.45
N VAL A 74 5.14 9.12 4.41
CA VAL A 74 6.56 8.79 4.62
C VAL A 74 6.84 7.41 4.06
N ALA A 75 7.85 7.28 3.21
CA ALA A 75 8.23 5.99 2.65
C ALA A 75 8.69 5.02 3.77
N VAL A 76 8.08 3.84 3.79
CA VAL A 76 8.42 2.74 4.70
C VAL A 76 9.28 1.75 3.94
N HIS A 77 10.36 1.29 4.59
CA HIS A 77 11.24 0.30 4.01
C HIS A 77 10.53 -1.06 3.91
N ALA A 78 10.86 -1.85 2.90
CA ALA A 78 10.23 -3.16 2.70
C ALA A 78 10.49 -4.13 3.87
N ASP A 79 11.60 -3.97 4.59
CA ASP A 79 11.93 -4.73 5.79
C ASP A 79 10.99 -4.37 6.96
N ASP A 80 10.72 -3.08 7.13
CA ASP A 80 9.78 -2.57 8.14
C ASP A 80 8.31 -2.91 7.81
N LEU A 81 7.95 -3.08 6.53
CA LEU A 81 6.58 -3.47 6.13
C LEU A 81 6.11 -4.76 6.79
N GLU A 82 6.99 -5.75 6.94
CA GLU A 82 6.65 -7.01 7.62
C GLU A 82 6.41 -6.80 9.12
N ASP A 83 7.21 -5.94 9.76
CA ASP A 83 7.06 -5.60 11.17
C ASP A 83 5.76 -4.80 11.43
N TYR A 84 5.45 -3.86 10.54
CA TYR A 84 4.19 -3.11 10.58
C TYR A 84 2.96 -4.01 10.39
N LYS A 85 3.03 -5.03 9.52
CA LYS A 85 1.95 -6.01 9.37
C LYS A 85 1.71 -6.78 10.65
N ARG A 86 2.78 -7.23 11.34
CA ARG A 86 2.67 -7.87 12.66
C ARG A 86 2.03 -6.93 13.69
N ALA A 87 2.33 -5.64 13.63
CA ALA A 87 1.71 -4.61 14.48
C ALA A 87 0.20 -4.35 14.20
N THR A 88 -0.38 -4.99 13.16
CA THR A 88 -1.80 -4.82 12.79
C THR A 88 -2.71 -5.99 13.19
N GLU A 89 -2.18 -7.06 13.80
CA GLU A 89 -2.86 -8.34 14.11
C GLU A 89 -4.08 -8.28 15.08
N GLY A 90 -4.60 -7.10 15.41
CA GLY A 90 -5.84 -6.92 16.17
C GLY A 90 -6.91 -6.06 15.48
N GLY A 91 -6.77 -5.74 14.20
CA GLY A 91 -7.67 -4.83 13.48
C GLY A 91 -8.36 -5.51 12.30
N THR A 92 -9.63 -5.90 12.47
CA THR A 92 -10.53 -6.33 11.40
C THR A 92 -10.41 -5.38 10.21
N LEU A 93 -9.93 -5.90 9.08
CA LEU A 93 -9.82 -5.19 7.80
C LEU A 93 -11.16 -4.51 7.46
N PRO A 94 -11.23 -3.16 7.34
CA PRO A 94 -12.45 -2.52 6.87
C PRO A 94 -12.70 -2.92 5.42
N GLY A 95 -13.96 -3.21 5.07
CA GLY A 95 -14.41 -3.82 3.81
C GLY A 95 -14.26 -3.01 2.51
N TRP A 96 -13.22 -2.18 2.39
CA TRP A 96 -12.85 -1.49 1.16
C TRP A 96 -11.60 -2.10 0.49
N LEU A 97 -11.00 -3.12 1.10
CA LEU A 97 -9.96 -3.93 0.46
C LEU A 97 -10.53 -4.69 -0.73
N ARG A 98 -10.07 -4.35 -1.94
CA ARG A 98 -10.17 -5.23 -3.10
C ARG A 98 -9.45 -6.54 -2.76
N ARG A 99 -10.26 -7.56 -2.49
CA ARG A 99 -9.85 -8.91 -2.14
C ARG A 99 -9.43 -9.63 -3.43
N PHE A 100 -8.15 -9.64 -3.77
CA PHE A 100 -7.57 -10.66 -4.64
C PHE A 100 -6.82 -11.68 -3.80
N PHE A 101 -7.58 -12.54 -3.11
CA PHE A 101 -7.11 -13.90 -2.83
C PHE A 101 -7.78 -14.78 -3.89
N GLY A 102 -7.04 -15.08 -4.96
CA GLY A 102 -7.33 -16.26 -5.77
C GLY A 102 -7.08 -17.49 -4.89
N GLY A 103 -8.15 -18.21 -4.60
CA GLY A 103 -8.12 -19.51 -3.94
C GLY A 103 -9.36 -20.26 -4.39
N SER A 104 -9.14 -21.27 -5.23
CA SER A 104 -10.13 -22.21 -5.77
C SER A 104 -10.97 -22.89 -4.70
#